data_AF-A0A518I4P4-F1
#
_entry.id   AF-A0A518I4P4-F1
#
_cell.length_a   1.000
_cell.length_b   1.000
_cell.length_c   1.000
_cell.angle_alpha   90.00
_cell.angle_beta   90.00
_cell.angle_gamma   90.00
#
_symmetry.space_group_name_H-M   'P 1'
#
loop_
_entity.id
_entity.type
_entity.pdbx_description
1 polymer ?
#
loop_
_entity_poly.entity_id
_entity_poly.type
_entity_poly.pdbx_seq_one_letter_code
_entity_poly.pdbx_strand_id
1 'polypeptide(L)'
;MEYYTKAQTVVFYFMKFVFAMMLGGAIFAAVLFSSKSNRSFNSKDVNETLPSEGASAEKEVSPDQLLRLFPTELKPIETFPRMLDLVELKKVTKRLAPVWPDFKIYKVTHAVELWGRGVEFPAENYPSIYEDNRSPYSTKELFQCLLNTEKHEEMSHGEPPLLFRTKWGIGVRNNNPRTISTEGSIKHEDALLSILAESGMSISEPVIVSGRSFSVKDLVLNSMMEFDEEQELEWTLNSLARYLQPGQHAWKGTNGKDVSLDIITNKLLDQSFGSGACYGTHAVYSLAVISRLDETSSFLLPETRRRIDHYFEEVVESLINTQTARGAWPKYWHKSIFLTDYEKKSNMPSFRQEPFQEILSTGHHLDWIAIAPLRYRPPVECITRACLFTLNHIKQVPTPKIAFFYIQFTHAIRGVCFLSGVHPGVLVLTSDHDLRMFNFPRYTVITKAPE
;
A
#
# COMPACT_ATOMS: atom_id res chain seq x y z
N MET A 1 -39.11 -0.12 -33.26
CA MET A 1 -39.53 1.07 -32.46
C MET A 1 -40.12 0.71 -31.09
N GLU A 2 -40.73 -0.46 -30.88
CA GLU A 2 -41.26 -0.87 -29.55
C GLU A 2 -40.24 -1.12 -28.44
N TYR A 3 -38.97 -1.40 -28.78
CA TYR A 3 -37.92 -1.60 -27.77
C TYR A 3 -37.43 -0.29 -27.13
N TYR A 4 -37.59 0.85 -27.80
CA TYR A 4 -37.14 2.15 -27.31
C TYR A 4 -38.10 2.74 -26.26
N THR A 5 -39.40 2.45 -26.38
CA THR A 5 -40.43 2.94 -25.44
C THR A 5 -40.36 2.24 -24.08
N LYS A 6 -40.04 0.93 -24.04
CA LYS A 6 -39.92 0.19 -22.77
C LYS A 6 -38.71 0.63 -21.93
N ALA A 7 -37.59 0.98 -22.56
CA ALA A 7 -36.40 1.48 -21.86
C ALA A 7 -36.65 2.84 -21.19
N GLN A 8 -37.39 3.74 -21.84
CA GLN A 8 -37.73 5.05 -21.27
C GLN A 8 -38.68 4.94 -20.06
N THR A 9 -39.60 3.98 -20.07
CA THR A 9 -40.49 3.72 -18.93
C THR A 9 -39.71 3.25 -17.69
N VAL A 10 -38.71 2.37 -17.86
CA VAL A 10 -37.89 1.86 -16.74
C VAL A 10 -37.04 2.98 -16.13
N VAL A 11 -36.44 3.84 -16.95
CA VAL A 11 -35.65 5.00 -16.48
C VAL A 11 -36.54 5.99 -15.71
N PHE A 12 -37.78 6.21 -16.16
CA PHE A 12 -38.72 7.13 -15.51
C PHE A 12 -39.15 6.63 -14.11
N TYR A 13 -39.42 5.33 -13.95
CA TYR A 13 -39.75 4.77 -12.64
C TYR A 13 -38.55 4.71 -11.69
N PHE A 14 -37.35 4.45 -12.22
CA PHE A 14 -36.12 4.48 -11.42
C PHE A 14 -35.83 5.88 -10.87
N MET A 15 -36.01 6.93 -11.67
CA MET A 15 -35.83 8.32 -11.24
C MET A 15 -36.85 8.73 -10.16
N LYS A 16 -38.12 8.29 -10.27
CA LYS A 16 -39.13 8.55 -9.22
C LYS A 16 -38.81 7.87 -7.90
N PHE A 17 -38.28 6.65 -7.94
CA PHE A 17 -37.88 5.91 -6.74
C PHE A 17 -36.70 6.58 -6.01
N VAL A 18 -35.69 7.05 -6.76
CA VAL A 18 -34.56 7.80 -6.20
C VAL A 18 -35.03 9.13 -5.58
N PHE A 19 -35.96 9.83 -6.22
CA PHE A 19 -36.49 11.10 -5.69
C PHE A 19 -37.30 10.90 -4.40
N ALA A 20 -38.06 9.81 -4.29
CA ALA A 20 -38.81 9.46 -3.08
C ALA A 20 -37.88 9.11 -1.90
N MET A 21 -36.75 8.44 -2.15
CA MET A 21 -35.72 8.17 -1.14
C MET A 21 -35.06 9.45 -0.62
N MET A 22 -34.79 10.43 -1.50
CA MET A 22 -34.19 11.70 -1.08
C MET A 22 -35.15 12.54 -0.21
N LEU A 23 -36.46 12.55 -0.53
CA LEU A 23 -37.45 13.23 0.32
C LEU A 23 -37.65 12.52 1.67
N GLY A 24 -37.59 11.18 1.71
CA GLY A 24 -37.70 10.41 2.96
C GLY A 24 -36.52 10.63 3.91
N GLY A 25 -35.31 10.80 3.37
CA GLY A 25 -34.11 11.07 4.18
C GLY A 25 -34.09 12.45 4.82
N ALA A 26 -34.66 13.46 4.16
CA ALA A 26 -34.70 14.84 4.69
C ALA A 26 -35.64 14.99 5.91
N ILE A 27 -36.67 14.16 6.02
CA ILE A 27 -37.62 14.19 7.14
C ILE A 27 -37.03 13.51 8.40
N PHE A 28 -36.11 12.56 8.24
CA PHE A 28 -35.48 11.85 9.36
C PHE A 28 -34.39 12.68 10.06
N ALA A 29 -33.73 13.59 9.35
CA ALA A 29 -32.70 14.47 9.90
C ALA A 29 -33.26 15.61 10.78
N ALA A 30 -34.55 15.94 10.65
CA ALA A 30 -35.18 17.03 11.40
C ALA A 30 -35.66 16.63 12.81
N VAL A 31 -35.64 15.34 13.17
CA VAL A 31 -36.18 14.84 14.46
C VAL A 31 -35.08 14.56 15.51
N LEU A 32 -33.80 14.56 15.13
CA LEU A 32 -32.70 14.17 16.03
C LEU A 32 -31.95 15.32 16.74
N PHE A 33 -32.32 16.58 16.52
CA PHE A 33 -31.74 17.73 17.24
C PHE A 33 -32.76 18.44 18.13
N SER A 34 -33.26 17.74 19.15
CA SER A 34 -33.85 18.40 20.32
C SER A 34 -33.83 17.47 21.55
N SER A 35 -32.77 17.55 22.34
CA SER A 35 -32.90 17.61 23.81
C SER A 35 -31.55 17.93 24.46
N LYS A 36 -31.48 19.12 25.05
CA LYS A 36 -30.51 19.45 26.09
C LYS A 36 -31.00 18.82 27.40
N SER A 37 -30.10 18.31 28.24
CA SER A 37 -30.27 18.43 29.68
C SER A 37 -28.94 18.58 30.41
N ASN A 38 -28.88 19.63 31.23
CA ASN A 38 -27.85 19.93 32.22
C ASN A 38 -27.84 18.87 33.32
N ARG A 39 -26.64 18.49 33.80
CA ARG A 39 -26.44 18.18 35.22
C ARG A 39 -25.01 18.55 35.64
N SER A 40 -24.92 19.54 36.51
CA SER A 40 -23.74 19.87 37.30
C SER A 40 -23.52 18.79 38.36
N PHE A 41 -22.28 18.33 38.52
CA PHE A 41 -21.84 17.72 39.76
C PHE A 41 -20.59 18.43 40.25
N ASN A 42 -20.68 18.87 41.50
CA ASN A 42 -19.67 19.58 42.26
C ASN A 42 -19.26 18.62 43.38
N SER A 43 -17.98 18.29 43.49
CA SER A 43 -17.43 17.74 44.74
C SER A 43 -15.98 18.19 44.86
N LYS A 44 -15.79 19.14 45.75
CA LYS A 44 -14.50 19.52 46.32
C LYS A 44 -14.09 18.52 47.40
N ASP A 45 -12.77 18.38 47.48
CA ASP A 45 -11.94 18.29 48.69
C ASP A 45 -11.43 16.92 49.20
N VAL A 46 -10.08 16.88 49.25
CA VAL A 46 -9.19 16.36 50.33
C VAL A 46 -8.87 14.85 50.18
N ASN A 47 -7.62 14.37 50.05
CA ASN A 47 -6.39 14.76 50.75
C ASN A 47 -5.12 14.05 50.22
N GLU A 48 -3.97 14.61 50.60
CA GLU A 48 -2.69 13.96 50.99
C GLU A 48 -1.75 13.34 49.93
N THR A 49 -0.74 14.15 49.62
CA THR A 49 0.59 13.83 49.11
C THR A 49 1.40 12.93 50.05
N LEU A 50 1.91 11.82 49.52
CA LEU A 50 3.09 11.11 50.02
C LEU A 50 4.28 11.41 49.08
N PRO A 51 5.51 11.60 49.59
CA PRO A 51 6.67 11.84 48.75
C PRO A 51 7.13 10.50 48.14
N SER A 52 6.98 10.34 46.82
CA SER A 52 7.62 9.22 46.11
C SER A 52 9.11 9.51 45.96
N GLU A 53 9.90 8.64 46.57
CA GLU A 53 11.34 8.59 46.41
C GLU A 53 11.70 8.26 44.95
N GLY A 54 12.51 9.12 44.35
CA GLY A 54 13.55 8.72 43.38
C GLY A 54 13.14 7.89 42.17
N ALA A 55 12.09 8.26 41.43
CA ALA A 55 12.02 7.87 40.03
C ALA A 55 13.11 8.65 39.29
N SER A 56 14.21 7.98 38.93
CA SER A 56 15.14 8.51 37.94
C SER A 56 14.31 8.89 36.71
N ALA A 57 14.22 10.18 36.41
CA ALA A 57 13.53 10.66 35.22
C ALA A 57 14.17 9.93 34.03
N GLU A 58 13.47 8.94 33.48
CA GLU A 58 13.85 8.32 32.22
C GLU A 58 13.94 9.48 31.23
N LYS A 59 15.15 9.70 30.73
CA LYS A 59 15.44 10.82 29.85
C LYS A 59 14.61 10.59 28.59
N GLU A 60 13.59 11.41 28.42
CA GLU A 60 12.68 11.33 27.27
C GLU A 60 13.50 11.34 25.98
N VAL A 61 13.46 10.23 25.25
CA VAL A 61 14.22 10.04 24.03
C VAL A 61 13.54 10.87 22.95
N SER A 62 14.29 11.78 22.32
CA SER A 62 13.74 12.61 21.26
C SER A 62 13.35 11.73 20.07
N PRO A 63 12.20 11.97 19.39
CA PRO A 63 11.73 11.13 18.28
C PRO A 63 12.76 10.88 17.19
N ASP A 64 13.68 11.82 16.97
CA ASP A 64 14.73 11.69 15.97
C ASP A 64 15.82 10.68 16.34
N GLN A 65 16.02 10.41 17.63
CA GLN A 65 16.94 9.39 18.13
C GLN A 65 16.37 7.97 17.96
N LEU A 66 15.06 7.86 17.72
CA LEU A 66 14.39 6.58 17.46
C LEU A 66 14.59 6.09 16.03
N LEU A 67 15.15 6.92 15.13
CA LEU A 67 15.23 6.61 13.70
C LEU A 67 16.56 5.93 13.34
N ARG A 68 16.51 4.96 12.43
CA ARG A 68 17.70 4.38 11.79
C ARG A 68 17.99 5.08 10.46
N LEU A 69 19.26 5.09 10.05
CA LEU A 69 19.68 5.78 8.81
C LEU A 69 18.98 5.21 7.57
N PHE A 70 18.97 3.87 7.44
CA PHE A 70 18.32 3.17 6.34
C PHE A 70 17.15 2.33 6.85
N PRO A 71 16.02 2.32 6.15
CA PRO A 71 14.87 1.51 6.52
C PRO A 71 15.26 0.02 6.45
N THR A 72 14.64 -0.80 7.29
CA THR A 72 14.86 -2.24 7.24
C THR A 72 14.30 -2.82 5.95
N GLU A 73 15.19 -3.36 5.13
CA GLU A 73 14.82 -4.07 3.90
C GLU A 73 14.24 -5.45 4.26
N LEU A 74 13.09 -5.79 3.67
CA LEU A 74 12.51 -7.12 3.79
C LEU A 74 12.74 -7.87 2.48
N LYS A 75 13.63 -8.86 2.54
CA LYS A 75 13.84 -9.76 1.41
C LYS A 75 12.71 -10.79 1.33
N PRO A 76 12.19 -11.10 0.14
CA PRO A 76 11.25 -12.20 -0.04
C PRO A 76 11.82 -13.52 0.50
N ILE A 77 10.98 -14.31 1.15
CA ILE A 77 11.43 -15.60 1.68
C ILE A 77 11.48 -16.60 0.53
N GLU A 78 12.69 -16.98 0.16
CA GLU A 78 13.00 -17.96 -0.88
C GLU A 78 12.54 -19.36 -0.46
N THR A 79 11.31 -19.74 -0.82
CA THR A 79 10.83 -21.11 -0.63
C THR A 79 10.10 -21.70 -1.82
N PHE A 80 9.85 -20.93 -2.87
CA PHE A 80 9.15 -21.45 -4.03
C PHE A 80 10.14 -22.08 -5.00
N PRO A 81 10.03 -23.41 -5.27
CA PRO A 81 10.73 -24.04 -6.39
C PRO A 81 10.43 -23.22 -7.63
N ARG A 82 11.43 -23.06 -8.52
CA ARG A 82 11.35 -22.19 -9.71
C ARG A 82 10.06 -22.45 -10.49
N MET A 83 9.00 -21.72 -10.15
CA MET A 83 7.66 -21.98 -10.69
C MET A 83 7.57 -21.52 -12.14
N LEU A 84 8.45 -20.60 -12.53
CA LEU A 84 8.33 -19.78 -13.71
C LEU A 84 9.68 -19.63 -14.41
N ASP A 85 9.64 -19.67 -15.75
CA ASP A 85 10.76 -19.25 -16.59
C ASP A 85 10.98 -17.74 -16.40
N LEU A 86 12.15 -17.37 -15.86
CA LEU A 86 12.49 -15.97 -15.59
C LEU A 86 12.62 -15.14 -16.88
N VAL A 87 12.95 -15.75 -18.02
CA VAL A 87 12.98 -15.06 -19.32
C VAL A 87 11.55 -14.67 -19.73
N GLU A 88 10.60 -15.58 -19.53
CA GLU A 88 9.20 -15.30 -19.81
C GLU A 88 8.62 -14.28 -18.82
N LEU A 89 8.97 -14.40 -17.53
CA LEU A 89 8.59 -13.42 -16.51
C LEU A 89 9.13 -12.03 -16.85
N LYS A 90 10.38 -11.92 -17.31
CA LYS A 90 10.97 -10.67 -17.78
C LYS A 90 10.15 -10.07 -18.92
N LYS A 91 9.80 -10.85 -19.95
CA LYS A 91 8.97 -10.37 -21.06
C LYS A 91 7.63 -9.81 -20.60
N VAL A 92 6.96 -10.48 -19.67
CA VAL A 92 5.69 -10.01 -19.08
C VAL A 92 5.92 -8.72 -18.29
N THR A 93 6.96 -8.68 -17.46
CA THR A 93 7.30 -7.53 -16.60
C THR A 93 7.62 -6.28 -17.40
N LYS A 94 8.34 -6.40 -18.52
CA LYS A 94 8.66 -5.27 -19.42
C LYS A 94 7.43 -4.52 -19.94
N ARG A 95 6.25 -5.15 -19.95
CA ARG A 95 4.99 -4.54 -20.43
C ARG A 95 4.43 -3.49 -19.47
N LEU A 96 4.95 -3.42 -18.24
CA LEU A 96 4.58 -2.45 -17.21
C LEU A 96 5.58 -1.28 -17.13
N ALA A 97 6.43 -1.08 -18.14
CA ALA A 97 7.28 0.11 -18.18
C ALA A 97 6.43 1.38 -17.95
N PRO A 98 6.91 2.35 -17.16
CA PRO A 98 6.12 3.49 -16.71
C PRO A 98 5.93 4.51 -17.83
N VAL A 99 5.04 4.18 -18.77
CA VAL A 99 4.67 5.02 -19.90
C VAL A 99 3.14 5.05 -19.99
N TRP A 100 2.57 6.24 -19.90
CA TRP A 100 1.12 6.42 -19.78
C TRP A 100 0.66 7.60 -20.66
N PRO A 101 -0.59 7.59 -21.15
CA PRO A 101 -1.14 8.72 -21.91
C PRO A 101 -1.39 9.93 -20.99
N ASP A 102 -1.77 9.68 -19.74
CA ASP A 102 -2.04 10.66 -18.69
C ASP A 102 -1.05 10.48 -17.52
N PHE A 103 -0.41 11.59 -17.12
CA PHE A 103 0.44 11.62 -15.94
C PHE A 103 -0.42 11.71 -14.68
N LYS A 104 -0.25 10.77 -13.75
CA LYS A 104 -1.01 10.69 -12.50
C LYS A 104 -0.09 10.28 -11.37
N ILE A 105 -0.16 10.97 -10.23
CA ILE A 105 0.76 10.72 -9.12
C ILE A 105 0.63 9.30 -8.57
N TYR A 106 -0.57 8.72 -8.60
CA TYR A 106 -0.75 7.33 -8.17
C TYR A 106 -0.06 6.34 -9.13
N LYS A 107 0.16 6.67 -10.41
CA LYS A 107 0.95 5.79 -11.29
C LYS A 107 2.44 5.89 -10.99
N VAL A 108 2.89 7.11 -10.67
CA VAL A 108 4.27 7.39 -10.23
C VAL A 108 4.60 6.57 -8.98
N THR A 109 3.75 6.61 -7.96
CA THR A 109 3.96 5.89 -6.70
C THR A 109 4.07 4.38 -6.90
N HIS A 110 3.19 3.79 -7.71
CA HIS A 110 3.21 2.35 -7.98
C HIS A 110 4.37 1.94 -8.91
N ALA A 111 4.81 2.84 -9.80
CA ALA A 111 5.97 2.60 -10.64
C ALA A 111 7.26 2.54 -9.82
N VAL A 112 7.49 3.50 -8.92
CA VAL A 112 8.70 3.48 -8.08
C VAL A 112 8.69 2.30 -7.12
N GLU A 113 7.53 1.91 -6.59
CA GLU A 113 7.37 0.72 -5.75
C GLU A 113 7.67 -0.59 -6.50
N LEU A 114 7.21 -0.70 -7.75
CA LEU A 114 7.46 -1.87 -8.59
C LEU A 114 8.93 -1.97 -9.02
N TRP A 115 9.48 -0.86 -9.52
CA TRP A 115 10.76 -0.86 -10.22
C TRP A 115 11.95 -0.61 -9.29
N GLY A 116 11.73 0.00 -8.13
CA GLY A 116 12.79 0.40 -7.22
C GLY A 116 13.60 1.58 -7.76
N ARG A 117 14.86 1.70 -7.31
CA ARG A 117 15.75 2.81 -7.66
C ARG A 117 16.64 2.47 -8.87
N GLY A 118 16.90 3.47 -9.71
CA GLY A 118 17.95 3.43 -10.75
C GLY A 118 17.64 2.58 -11.98
N VAL A 119 16.38 2.19 -12.21
CA VAL A 119 15.95 1.55 -13.45
C VAL A 119 15.74 2.61 -14.54
N GLU A 120 16.38 2.36 -15.67
CA GLU A 120 16.27 3.10 -16.92
C GLU A 120 15.55 2.26 -17.98
N PHE A 121 14.83 2.91 -18.89
CA PHE A 121 14.01 2.26 -19.93
C PHE A 121 14.40 2.77 -21.33
N PRO A 122 15.56 2.35 -21.87
CA PRO A 122 16.06 2.91 -23.11
C PRO A 122 15.16 2.51 -24.30
N ALA A 123 14.99 3.44 -25.24
CA ALA A 123 14.00 3.34 -26.31
C ALA A 123 14.21 2.11 -27.22
N GLU A 124 15.46 1.66 -27.42
CA GLU A 124 15.73 0.44 -28.20
C GLU A 124 15.13 -0.82 -27.58
N ASN A 125 14.93 -0.83 -26.26
CA ASN A 125 14.40 -1.97 -25.51
C ASN A 125 12.92 -1.81 -25.15
N TYR A 126 12.40 -0.59 -25.23
CA TYR A 126 11.05 -0.20 -24.84
C TYR A 126 10.46 0.76 -25.88
N PRO A 127 10.17 0.28 -27.11
CA PRO A 127 9.58 1.12 -28.14
C PRO A 127 8.22 1.67 -27.68
N SER A 128 7.96 2.94 -27.98
CA SER A 128 6.68 3.58 -27.69
C SER A 128 5.54 2.82 -28.36
N ILE A 129 4.46 2.63 -27.60
CA ILE A 129 3.18 2.13 -28.12
C ILE A 129 2.20 3.27 -28.45
N TYR A 130 2.63 4.52 -28.25
CA TYR A 130 1.85 5.74 -28.46
C TYR A 130 2.35 6.49 -29.71
N GLU A 131 1.43 7.15 -30.40
CA GLU A 131 1.68 7.89 -31.65
C GLU A 131 2.70 9.04 -31.50
N ASP A 132 2.80 9.61 -30.29
CA ASP A 132 3.71 10.71 -29.99
C ASP A 132 5.14 10.25 -29.64
N ASN A 133 5.45 8.96 -29.81
CA ASN A 133 6.77 8.37 -29.56
C ASN A 133 7.32 8.62 -28.14
N ARG A 134 6.45 8.80 -27.14
CA ARG A 134 6.89 9.02 -25.76
C ARG A 134 7.66 7.81 -25.20
N SER A 135 8.78 8.08 -24.55
CA SER A 135 9.58 7.07 -23.83
C SER A 135 9.03 6.83 -22.43
N PRO A 136 9.27 5.65 -21.82
CA PRO A 136 8.96 5.45 -20.41
C PRO A 136 9.82 6.32 -19.50
N TYR A 137 9.25 6.73 -18.36
CA TYR A 137 9.98 7.51 -17.35
C TYR A 137 11.05 6.66 -16.65
N SER A 138 12.22 7.23 -16.41
CA SER A 138 13.20 6.62 -15.51
C SER A 138 12.67 6.64 -14.08
N THR A 139 13.06 5.66 -13.27
CA THR A 139 12.72 5.68 -11.84
C THR A 139 13.33 6.88 -11.12
N LYS A 140 14.46 7.41 -11.61
CA LYS A 140 15.08 8.63 -11.08
C LYS A 140 14.17 9.85 -11.25
N GLU A 141 13.62 10.06 -12.44
CA GLU A 141 12.66 11.15 -12.70
C GLU A 141 11.40 11.00 -11.84
N LEU A 142 10.92 9.77 -11.68
CA LEU A 142 9.75 9.48 -10.84
C LEU A 142 10.02 9.80 -9.36
N PHE A 143 11.19 9.45 -8.81
CA PHE A 143 11.56 9.88 -7.45
C PHE A 143 11.72 11.39 -7.32
N GLN A 144 12.27 12.07 -8.33
CA GLN A 144 12.35 13.53 -8.34
C GLN A 144 10.96 14.18 -8.30
N CYS A 145 9.97 13.62 -9.01
CA CYS A 145 8.58 14.06 -8.93
C CYS A 145 8.01 13.95 -7.51
N LEU A 146 8.40 12.93 -6.74
CA LEU A 146 7.90 12.69 -5.39
C LEU A 146 8.61 13.51 -4.31
N LEU A 147 9.89 13.86 -4.52
CA LEU A 147 10.76 14.46 -3.51
C LEU A 147 11.15 15.92 -3.80
N ASN A 148 10.71 16.49 -4.91
CA ASN A 148 11.00 17.89 -5.27
C ASN A 148 9.74 18.60 -5.78
N THR A 149 9.33 19.67 -5.09
CA THR A 149 8.14 20.47 -5.44
C THR A 149 8.16 20.98 -6.89
N GLU A 150 9.28 21.52 -7.36
CA GLU A 150 9.36 22.11 -8.71
C GLU A 150 9.23 21.01 -9.78
N LYS A 151 9.87 19.86 -9.54
CA LYS A 151 9.74 18.69 -10.43
C LYS A 151 8.35 18.09 -10.39
N HIS A 152 7.69 18.09 -9.24
CA HIS A 152 6.29 17.70 -9.15
C HIS A 152 5.42 18.59 -10.04
N GLU A 153 5.51 19.91 -9.90
CA GLU A 153 4.71 20.88 -10.65
C GLU A 153 4.96 20.77 -12.17
N GLU A 154 6.23 20.61 -12.57
CA GLU A 154 6.64 20.39 -13.97
C GLU A 154 5.97 19.15 -14.57
N MET A 155 6.03 18.01 -13.87
CA MET A 155 5.56 16.72 -14.40
C MET A 155 4.05 16.52 -14.26
N SER A 156 3.42 17.15 -13.27
CA SER A 156 1.98 17.02 -12.98
C SER A 156 1.10 17.99 -13.77
N HIS A 157 1.68 18.76 -14.71
CA HIS A 157 0.98 19.76 -15.51
C HIS A 157 0.32 20.87 -14.67
N GLY A 158 1.03 21.34 -13.64
CA GLY A 158 0.59 22.48 -12.82
C GLY A 158 -0.34 22.12 -11.65
N GLU A 159 -0.34 20.86 -11.20
CA GLU A 159 -0.97 20.51 -9.93
C GLU A 159 -0.27 21.26 -8.77
N PRO A 160 -1.00 21.60 -7.69
CA PRO A 160 -0.38 22.21 -6.52
C PRO A 160 0.76 21.36 -5.94
N PRO A 161 1.70 21.96 -5.19
CA PRO A 161 2.76 21.23 -4.50
C PRO A 161 2.28 19.93 -3.83
N LEU A 162 2.98 18.83 -4.08
CA LEU A 162 2.75 17.58 -3.35
C LEU A 162 3.23 17.67 -1.90
N LEU A 163 4.32 18.41 -1.67
CA LEU A 163 4.97 18.53 -0.38
C LEU A 163 4.76 19.93 0.18
N PHE A 164 4.53 20.01 1.48
CA PHE A 164 4.38 21.28 2.20
C PHE A 164 5.05 21.22 3.57
N ARG A 165 5.40 22.38 4.12
CA ARG A 165 6.04 22.46 5.44
C ARG A 165 4.98 22.41 6.54
N THR A 166 5.29 21.70 7.61
CA THR A 166 4.49 21.67 8.85
C THR A 166 5.30 22.24 10.02
N LYS A 167 4.73 22.18 11.22
CA LYS A 167 5.46 22.49 12.46
C LYS A 167 6.55 21.45 12.77
N TRP A 168 6.37 20.21 12.32
CA TRP A 168 7.17 19.05 12.75
C TRP A 168 8.07 18.49 11.66
N GLY A 169 7.93 18.96 10.41
CA GLY A 169 8.75 18.53 9.28
C GLY A 169 8.06 18.83 7.96
N ILE A 170 7.94 17.80 7.13
CA ILE A 170 7.29 17.87 5.81
C ILE A 170 6.01 17.03 5.81
N GLY A 171 4.91 17.65 5.39
CA GLY A 171 3.63 17.00 5.14
C GLY A 171 3.48 16.67 3.66
N VAL A 172 2.65 15.67 3.39
CA VAL A 172 2.34 15.19 2.03
C VAL A 172 0.87 15.46 1.75
N ARG A 173 0.59 16.07 0.60
CA ARG A 173 -0.78 16.35 0.16
C ARG A 173 -1.49 15.05 -0.18
N ASN A 174 -2.57 14.79 0.53
CA ASN A 174 -3.31 13.54 0.41
C ASN A 174 -4.84 13.77 0.39
N ASN A 175 -5.63 12.70 0.50
CA ASN A 175 -7.10 12.78 0.52
C ASN A 175 -7.69 13.00 1.92
N ASN A 176 -6.89 13.37 2.91
CA ASN A 176 -7.38 13.73 4.24
C ASN A 176 -8.10 15.10 4.17
N PRO A 177 -9.17 15.31 4.96
CA PRO A 177 -9.83 16.62 5.14
C PRO A 177 -8.89 17.82 5.39
N ARG A 178 -7.67 17.59 5.88
CA ARG A 178 -6.64 18.61 6.13
C ARG A 178 -6.03 19.18 4.84
N THR A 179 -6.20 18.52 3.69
CA THR A 179 -5.58 18.93 2.41
C THR A 179 -6.58 18.93 1.24
N ILE A 180 -6.32 19.77 0.24
CA ILE A 180 -7.13 19.78 -1.00
C ILE A 180 -6.69 18.62 -1.89
N SER A 181 -7.53 17.58 -1.92
CA SER A 181 -7.38 16.41 -2.79
C SER A 181 -7.56 16.78 -4.26
N THR A 182 -6.58 16.45 -5.09
CA THR A 182 -6.63 16.53 -6.55
C THR A 182 -5.96 15.29 -7.17
N GLU A 183 -5.93 15.21 -8.50
CA GLU A 183 -5.26 14.12 -9.23
C GLU A 183 -3.73 14.09 -9.00
N GLY A 184 -3.14 15.20 -8.55
CA GLY A 184 -1.75 15.30 -8.10
C GLY A 184 -1.51 14.89 -6.64
N SER A 185 -2.54 14.50 -5.89
CA SER A 185 -2.44 14.13 -4.46
C SER A 185 -2.24 12.63 -4.27
N ILE A 186 -1.46 12.24 -3.26
CA ILE A 186 -1.31 10.83 -2.88
C ILE A 186 -2.56 10.40 -2.12
N LYS A 187 -3.25 9.36 -2.59
CA LYS A 187 -4.58 9.04 -2.08
C LYS A 187 -4.62 8.68 -0.59
N HIS A 188 -3.54 8.11 -0.10
CA HIS A 188 -3.48 7.50 1.22
C HIS A 188 -2.49 8.23 2.12
N GLU A 189 -2.86 8.42 3.38
CA GLU A 189 -1.97 8.99 4.39
C GLU A 189 -0.76 8.08 4.60
N ASP A 190 0.44 8.65 4.77
CA ASP A 190 1.73 7.94 4.87
C ASP A 190 2.12 6.98 3.73
N ALA A 191 1.32 6.83 2.66
CA ALA A 191 1.66 5.93 1.56
C ALA A 191 2.96 6.32 0.84
N LEU A 192 3.25 7.63 0.70
CA LEU A 192 4.55 8.06 0.19
C LEU A 192 5.69 7.54 1.07
N LEU A 193 5.55 7.70 2.39
CA LEU A 193 6.59 7.31 3.33
C LEU A 193 6.81 5.79 3.32
N SER A 194 5.73 5.03 3.21
CA SER A 194 5.74 3.58 3.01
C SER A 194 6.53 3.19 1.76
N ILE A 195 6.26 3.82 0.62
CA ILE A 195 6.96 3.56 -0.65
C ILE A 195 8.45 3.89 -0.56
N LEU A 196 8.80 5.01 0.07
CA LEU A 196 10.19 5.40 0.29
C LEU A 196 10.91 4.37 1.18
N ALA A 197 10.26 3.90 2.24
CA ALA A 197 10.79 2.87 3.12
C ALA A 197 11.06 1.55 2.38
N GLU A 198 10.12 1.11 1.56
CA GLU A 198 10.24 -0.11 0.74
C GLU A 198 11.31 0.00 -0.35
N SER A 199 11.51 1.21 -0.87
CA SER A 199 12.55 1.50 -1.86
C SER A 199 13.96 1.61 -1.25
N GLY A 200 14.12 1.40 0.05
CA GLY A 200 15.40 1.50 0.74
C GLY A 200 15.89 2.94 0.90
N MET A 201 14.99 3.93 0.89
CA MET A 201 15.37 5.35 0.93
C MET A 201 15.94 5.73 2.30
N SER A 202 17.14 6.30 2.34
CA SER A 202 17.74 6.78 3.59
C SER A 202 16.93 7.93 4.18
N ILE A 203 16.85 8.05 5.51
CA ILE A 203 16.30 9.25 6.18
C ILE A 203 17.10 10.52 5.83
N SER A 204 18.34 10.37 5.37
CA SER A 204 19.18 11.50 4.93
C SER A 204 18.96 11.90 3.47
N GLU A 205 18.11 11.18 2.71
CA GLU A 205 17.86 11.50 1.30
C GLU A 205 17.26 12.91 1.19
N PRO A 206 17.78 13.79 0.30
CA PRO A 206 17.27 15.15 0.14
C PRO A 206 15.82 15.21 -0.33
N VAL A 207 15.07 16.16 0.25
CA VAL A 207 13.71 16.51 -0.13
C VAL A 207 13.66 18.01 -0.37
N ILE A 208 13.24 18.45 -1.55
CA ILE A 208 13.19 19.88 -1.89
C ILE A 208 11.75 20.39 -1.81
N VAL A 209 11.50 21.31 -0.88
CA VAL A 209 10.19 21.91 -0.66
C VAL A 209 10.28 23.41 -0.83
N SER A 210 9.64 23.93 -1.89
CA SER A 210 9.66 25.36 -2.26
C SER A 210 11.08 25.96 -2.27
N GLY A 211 12.01 25.30 -2.97
CA GLY A 211 13.41 25.71 -3.12
C GLY A 211 14.29 25.53 -1.87
N ARG A 212 13.76 24.97 -0.78
CA ARG A 212 14.53 24.68 0.44
C ARG A 212 14.82 23.19 0.57
N SER A 213 16.00 22.87 1.09
CA SER A 213 16.42 21.49 1.33
C SER A 213 15.96 20.98 2.70
N PHE A 214 15.32 19.83 2.68
CA PHE A 214 14.90 18.98 3.79
C PHE A 214 15.38 17.55 3.52
N SER A 215 14.89 16.59 4.28
CA SER A 215 15.23 15.18 4.14
C SER A 215 14.04 14.26 4.38
N VAL A 216 14.18 12.98 4.03
CA VAL A 216 13.17 11.96 4.36
C VAL A 216 12.93 11.86 5.86
N LYS A 217 13.93 12.18 6.70
CA LYS A 217 13.79 12.31 8.16
C LYS A 217 12.64 13.26 8.52
N ASP A 218 12.49 14.37 7.80
CA ASP A 218 11.45 15.36 8.07
C ASP A 218 10.05 14.86 7.72
N LEU A 219 9.92 13.92 6.76
CA LEU A 219 8.66 13.22 6.48
C LEU A 219 8.33 12.24 7.61
N VAL A 220 9.32 11.45 8.05
CA VAL A 220 9.14 10.47 9.14
C VAL A 220 8.73 11.16 10.44
N LEU A 221 9.44 12.24 10.81
CA LEU A 221 9.13 13.01 12.01
C LEU A 221 7.74 13.64 11.96
N ASN A 222 7.31 14.13 10.79
CA ASN A 222 5.94 14.63 10.65
C ASN A 222 4.91 13.54 10.92
N SER A 223 5.05 12.37 10.28
CA SER A 223 4.14 11.22 10.49
C SER A 223 4.10 10.80 11.96
N MET A 224 5.25 10.72 12.65
CA MET A 224 5.31 10.39 14.08
C MET A 224 4.59 11.43 14.95
N MET A 225 4.81 12.72 14.72
CA MET A 225 4.29 13.78 15.58
C MET A 225 2.80 14.06 15.33
N GLU A 226 2.37 13.99 14.07
CA GLU A 226 0.98 14.25 13.67
C GLU A 226 0.09 12.99 13.66
N PHE A 227 0.64 11.84 14.09
CA PHE A 227 -0.06 10.57 14.15
C PHE A 227 -1.44 10.68 14.82
N ASP A 228 -2.43 10.16 14.12
CA ASP A 228 -3.81 10.05 14.55
C ASP A 228 -4.25 8.58 14.49
N GLU A 229 -4.92 8.08 15.53
CA GLU A 229 -5.40 6.69 15.56
C GLU A 229 -6.53 6.43 14.56
N GLU A 230 -7.18 7.49 14.06
CA GLU A 230 -8.28 7.42 13.10
C GLU A 230 -7.81 7.49 11.63
N GLN A 231 -6.51 7.60 11.37
CA GLN A 231 -5.94 7.62 10.01
C GLN A 231 -5.79 6.19 9.43
N GLU A 232 -5.35 6.08 8.17
CA GLU A 232 -5.04 4.77 7.55
C GLU A 232 -3.77 4.15 8.16
N LEU A 233 -3.97 3.29 9.16
CA LEU A 233 -2.90 2.73 9.99
C LEU A 233 -1.95 1.79 9.25
N GLU A 234 -2.40 1.16 8.15
CA GLU A 234 -1.58 0.23 7.37
C GLU A 234 -0.28 0.89 6.85
N TRP A 235 -0.39 2.08 6.27
CA TRP A 235 0.74 2.78 5.67
C TRP A 235 1.71 3.32 6.73
N THR A 236 1.16 3.82 7.84
CA THR A 236 1.92 4.27 9.00
C THR A 236 2.68 3.11 9.65
N LEU A 237 2.02 1.97 9.86
CA LEU A 237 2.66 0.77 10.42
C LEU A 237 3.80 0.27 9.53
N ASN A 238 3.55 0.13 8.22
CA ASN A 238 4.57 -0.34 7.27
C ASN A 238 5.78 0.60 7.22
N SER A 239 5.55 1.91 7.19
CA SER A 239 6.62 2.90 7.11
C SER A 239 7.43 2.98 8.42
N LEU A 240 6.77 3.18 9.56
CA LEU A 240 7.45 3.37 10.85
C LEU A 240 8.16 2.10 11.32
N ALA A 241 7.58 0.91 11.08
CA ALA A 241 8.24 -0.35 11.43
C ALA A 241 9.62 -0.50 10.74
N ARG A 242 9.79 0.07 9.56
CA ARG A 242 11.05 0.02 8.81
C ARG A 242 12.05 1.08 9.27
N TYR A 243 11.60 2.29 9.62
CA TYR A 243 12.46 3.42 10.00
C TYR A 243 12.78 3.53 11.49
N LEU A 244 12.02 2.90 12.39
CA LEU A 244 12.31 2.92 13.82
C LEU A 244 13.43 1.93 14.18
N GLN A 245 14.29 2.27 15.12
CA GLN A 245 15.37 1.40 15.63
C GLN A 245 14.80 0.22 16.46
N PRO A 246 15.46 -0.95 16.46
CA PRO A 246 15.05 -2.07 17.32
C PRO A 246 15.07 -1.66 18.80
N GLY A 247 14.12 -2.16 19.59
CA GLY A 247 14.07 -1.92 21.03
C GLY A 247 13.61 -0.53 21.49
N GLN A 248 13.50 0.46 20.60
CA GLN A 248 12.97 1.79 20.91
C GLN A 248 11.89 2.19 19.89
N HIS A 249 10.63 1.96 20.25
CA HIS A 249 9.49 2.07 19.33
C HIS A 249 8.27 2.72 19.97
N ALA A 250 8.47 3.45 21.07
CA ALA A 250 7.44 4.25 21.72
C ALA A 250 7.86 5.72 21.75
N TRP A 251 6.90 6.61 21.52
CA TRP A 251 7.11 8.06 21.58
C TRP A 251 5.83 8.76 22.07
N LYS A 252 5.97 10.02 22.45
CA LYS A 252 4.83 10.88 22.78
C LYS A 252 4.36 11.63 21.54
N GLY A 253 3.10 11.41 21.17
CA GLY A 253 2.43 12.19 20.13
C GLY A 253 2.18 13.64 20.57
N THR A 254 1.75 14.49 19.64
CA THR A 254 1.46 15.92 19.92
C THR A 254 0.35 16.16 20.94
N ASN A 255 -0.53 15.18 21.13
CA ASN A 255 -1.60 15.19 22.13
C ASN A 255 -1.15 14.64 23.50
N GLY A 256 0.14 14.31 23.67
CA GLY A 256 0.70 13.73 24.89
C GLY A 256 0.41 12.23 25.09
N LYS A 257 -0.30 11.59 24.15
CA LYS A 257 -0.54 10.14 24.20
C LYS A 257 0.74 9.37 23.87
N ASP A 258 0.89 8.23 24.53
CA ASP A 258 1.87 7.23 24.13
C ASP A 258 1.45 6.61 22.80
N VAL A 259 2.38 6.57 21.87
CA VAL A 259 2.26 5.87 20.60
C VAL A 259 3.36 4.84 20.53
N SER A 260 3.04 3.65 20.05
CA SER A 260 4.04 2.62 19.77
C SER A 260 3.61 1.75 18.60
N LEU A 261 4.56 1.02 18.00
CA LEU A 261 4.23 0.04 16.95
C LEU A 261 3.25 -1.03 17.45
N ASP A 262 3.33 -1.41 18.72
CA ASP A 262 2.39 -2.35 19.34
C ASP A 262 0.97 -1.76 19.42
N ILE A 263 0.83 -0.49 19.81
CA ILE A 263 -0.46 0.22 19.84
C ILE A 263 -1.05 0.33 18.44
N ILE A 264 -0.26 0.78 17.45
CA ILE A 264 -0.70 0.90 16.05
C ILE A 264 -1.15 -0.46 15.52
N THR A 265 -0.38 -1.52 15.80
CA THR A 265 -0.70 -2.89 15.38
C THR A 265 -2.01 -3.39 15.99
N ASN A 266 -2.21 -3.20 17.29
CA ASN A 266 -3.47 -3.60 17.96
C ASN A 266 -4.67 -2.85 17.39
N LYS A 267 -4.54 -1.54 17.12
CA LYS A 267 -5.60 -0.74 16.50
C LYS A 267 -5.93 -1.20 15.08
N LEU A 268 -4.93 -1.56 14.28
CA LEU A 268 -5.13 -2.15 12.96
C LEU A 268 -5.87 -3.49 13.06
N LEU A 269 -5.54 -4.34 14.05
CA LEU A 269 -6.22 -5.61 14.30
C LEU A 269 -7.65 -5.46 14.84
N ASP A 270 -8.00 -4.31 15.42
CA ASP A 270 -9.36 -4.00 15.88
C ASP A 270 -10.29 -3.58 14.72
N GLN A 271 -9.73 -3.28 13.54
CA GLN A 271 -10.53 -2.95 12.35
C GLN A 271 -11.32 -4.17 11.87
N SER A 272 -12.42 -3.90 11.15
CA SER A 272 -13.24 -4.97 10.59
C SER A 272 -12.45 -5.81 9.57
N PHE A 273 -12.54 -7.13 9.68
CA PHE A 273 -11.85 -8.06 8.79
C PHE A 273 -12.19 -7.80 7.30
N GLY A 274 -11.15 -7.59 6.47
CA GLY A 274 -11.29 -7.25 5.05
C GLY A 274 -11.78 -5.82 4.74
N SER A 275 -11.82 -4.93 5.75
CA SER A 275 -12.02 -3.49 5.55
C SER A 275 -10.69 -2.76 5.30
N GLY A 276 -10.76 -1.55 4.76
CA GLY A 276 -9.57 -0.73 4.44
C GLY A 276 -9.25 -0.64 2.95
N ALA A 277 -8.11 -0.02 2.63
CA ALA A 277 -7.66 0.20 1.26
C ALA A 277 -7.50 -1.11 0.49
N CYS A 278 -7.80 -1.09 -0.81
CA CYS A 278 -7.65 -2.25 -1.71
C CYS A 278 -8.26 -3.55 -1.15
N TYR A 279 -9.48 -3.44 -0.61
CA TYR A 279 -10.23 -4.57 -0.01
C TYR A 279 -9.57 -5.13 1.26
N GLY A 280 -8.93 -4.27 2.05
CA GLY A 280 -8.26 -4.61 3.31
C GLY A 280 -6.93 -5.34 3.16
N THR A 281 -6.40 -5.44 1.95
CA THR A 281 -5.17 -6.20 1.70
C THR A 281 -3.90 -5.48 2.18
N HIS A 282 -3.91 -4.15 2.28
CA HIS A 282 -2.79 -3.40 2.86
C HIS A 282 -2.66 -3.60 4.38
N ALA A 283 -3.77 -3.84 5.09
CA ALA A 283 -3.71 -4.24 6.49
C ALA A 283 -2.96 -5.57 6.65
N VAL A 284 -3.31 -6.58 5.83
CA VAL A 284 -2.63 -7.88 5.79
C VAL A 284 -1.14 -7.73 5.47
N TYR A 285 -0.82 -6.90 4.47
CA TYR A 285 0.56 -6.60 4.09
C TYR A 285 1.36 -5.99 5.26
N SER A 286 0.80 -4.99 5.92
CA SER A 286 1.48 -4.29 7.03
C SER A 286 1.68 -5.20 8.24
N LEU A 287 0.71 -6.08 8.51
CA LEU A 287 0.85 -7.13 9.52
C LEU A 287 1.95 -8.15 9.16
N ALA A 288 2.11 -8.51 7.88
CA ALA A 288 3.20 -9.37 7.44
C ALA A 288 4.57 -8.69 7.61
N VAL A 289 4.65 -7.39 7.31
CA VAL A 289 5.85 -6.56 7.50
C VAL A 289 6.25 -6.52 8.96
N ILE A 290 5.36 -6.09 9.86
CA ILE A 290 5.71 -5.96 11.28
C ILE A 290 6.06 -7.32 11.88
N SER A 291 5.36 -8.40 11.48
CA SER A 291 5.69 -9.77 11.93
C SER A 291 7.10 -10.19 11.54
N ARG A 292 7.52 -9.90 10.31
CA ARG A 292 8.89 -10.19 9.84
C ARG A 292 9.94 -9.41 10.60
N LEU A 293 9.69 -8.13 10.82
CA LEU A 293 10.63 -7.24 11.50
C LEU A 293 10.72 -7.56 12.99
N ASP A 294 9.59 -7.90 13.61
CA ASP A 294 9.49 -8.26 15.02
C ASP A 294 10.30 -9.51 15.39
N GLU A 295 10.43 -10.49 14.48
CA GLU A 295 11.27 -11.69 14.69
C GLU A 295 12.74 -11.36 15.02
N THR A 296 13.23 -10.19 14.61
CA THR A 296 14.61 -9.74 14.87
C THR A 296 14.71 -8.55 15.81
N SER A 297 13.63 -7.78 15.97
CA SER A 297 13.65 -6.48 16.64
C SER A 297 12.77 -6.38 17.88
N SER A 298 11.92 -7.40 18.15
CA SER A 298 11.03 -7.47 19.33
C SER A 298 10.21 -6.19 19.56
N PHE A 299 9.54 -5.71 18.52
CA PHE A 299 8.66 -4.54 18.56
C PHE A 299 7.32 -4.78 19.27
N LEU A 300 6.86 -6.04 19.29
CA LEU A 300 5.51 -6.38 19.71
C LEU A 300 5.50 -7.06 21.09
N LEU A 301 4.40 -6.89 21.80
CA LEU A 301 4.12 -7.67 23.00
C LEU A 301 3.71 -9.11 22.62
N PRO A 302 3.96 -10.11 23.48
CA PRO A 302 3.56 -11.49 23.21
C PRO A 302 2.07 -11.68 22.91
N GLU A 303 1.19 -10.86 23.49
CA GLU A 303 -0.25 -10.89 23.19
C GLU A 303 -0.55 -10.41 21.78
N THR A 304 0.06 -9.29 21.36
CA THR A 304 -0.09 -8.76 20.00
C THR A 304 0.37 -9.78 18.95
N ARG A 305 1.46 -10.51 19.21
CA ARG A 305 1.91 -11.61 18.34
C ARG A 305 0.85 -12.70 18.18
N ARG A 306 0.20 -13.13 19.27
CA ARG A 306 -0.88 -14.13 19.24
C ARG A 306 -2.08 -13.64 18.43
N ARG A 307 -2.44 -12.36 18.57
CA ARG A 307 -3.52 -11.76 17.78
C ARG A 307 -3.20 -11.75 16.29
N ILE A 308 -1.95 -11.46 15.93
CA ILE A 308 -1.47 -11.56 14.54
C ILE A 308 -1.54 -12.99 14.03
N ASP A 309 -1.08 -13.98 14.82
CA ASP A 309 -1.14 -15.40 14.45
C ASP A 309 -2.59 -15.78 14.11
N HIS A 310 -3.53 -15.45 14.98
CA HIS A 310 -4.96 -15.72 14.78
C HIS A 310 -5.53 -15.01 13.54
N TYR A 311 -5.17 -13.73 13.33
CA TYR A 311 -5.60 -12.99 12.14
C TYR A 311 -5.11 -13.66 10.84
N PHE A 312 -3.87 -14.15 10.81
CA PHE A 312 -3.35 -14.86 9.62
C PHE A 312 -3.98 -16.23 9.41
N GLU A 313 -4.38 -16.93 10.47
CA GLU A 313 -5.19 -18.16 10.34
C GLU A 313 -6.49 -17.87 9.58
N GLU A 314 -7.22 -16.81 9.97
CA GLU A 314 -8.46 -16.39 9.30
C GLU A 314 -8.23 -15.93 7.84
N VAL A 315 -7.13 -15.20 7.58
CA VAL A 315 -6.74 -14.81 6.22
C VAL A 315 -6.47 -16.04 5.36
N VAL A 316 -5.65 -16.97 5.84
CA VAL A 316 -5.28 -18.17 5.07
C VAL A 316 -6.49 -19.04 4.80
N GLU A 317 -7.34 -19.29 5.81
CA GLU A 317 -8.60 -20.02 5.63
C GLU A 317 -9.49 -19.34 4.58
N SER A 318 -9.64 -18.02 4.66
CA SER A 318 -10.43 -17.24 3.70
C SER A 318 -9.88 -17.37 2.28
N LEU A 319 -8.56 -17.26 2.09
CA LEU A 319 -7.93 -17.38 0.77
C LEU A 319 -8.07 -18.77 0.17
N ILE A 320 -7.94 -19.83 0.98
CA ILE A 320 -8.16 -21.20 0.51
C ILE A 320 -9.62 -21.38 0.06
N ASN A 321 -10.57 -20.89 0.85
CA ASN A 321 -11.99 -21.08 0.62
C ASN A 321 -12.58 -20.22 -0.51
N THR A 322 -11.88 -19.14 -0.90
CA THR A 322 -12.36 -18.18 -1.89
C THR A 322 -11.57 -18.12 -3.19
N GLN A 323 -10.48 -18.89 -3.32
CA GLN A 323 -9.76 -18.95 -4.59
C GLN A 323 -10.64 -19.56 -5.69
N THR A 324 -10.76 -18.87 -6.81
CA THR A 324 -11.55 -19.32 -7.97
C THR A 324 -10.86 -20.48 -8.70
N ALA A 325 -11.57 -21.20 -9.57
CA ALA A 325 -10.98 -22.26 -10.40
C ALA A 325 -9.83 -21.74 -11.28
N ARG A 326 -9.88 -20.47 -11.68
CA ARG A 326 -8.82 -19.80 -12.44
C ARG A 326 -7.56 -19.51 -11.62
N GLY A 327 -7.62 -19.61 -10.30
CA GLY A 327 -6.52 -19.29 -9.38
C GLY A 327 -6.55 -17.86 -8.82
N ALA A 328 -7.56 -17.05 -9.16
CA ALA A 328 -7.66 -15.67 -8.69
C ALA A 328 -8.40 -15.57 -7.35
N TRP A 329 -8.14 -14.50 -6.59
CA TRP A 329 -8.96 -14.10 -5.46
C TRP A 329 -9.90 -12.94 -5.84
N PRO A 330 -11.17 -13.00 -5.44
CA PRO A 330 -12.16 -11.96 -5.73
C PRO A 330 -12.02 -10.76 -4.79
N LYS A 331 -12.65 -9.64 -5.15
CA LYS A 331 -12.81 -8.46 -4.28
C LYS A 331 -13.26 -8.78 -2.84
N TYR A 332 -14.14 -9.76 -2.67
CA TYR A 332 -14.70 -10.16 -1.37
C TYR A 332 -14.03 -11.45 -0.83
N TRP A 333 -12.70 -11.56 -0.98
CA TRP A 333 -11.90 -12.69 -0.50
C TRP A 333 -12.15 -13.07 0.97
N HIS A 334 -12.53 -12.09 1.80
CA HIS A 334 -12.82 -12.26 3.24
C HIS A 334 -14.25 -12.76 3.53
N LYS A 335 -15.10 -12.98 2.51
CA LYS A 335 -16.49 -13.43 2.69
C LYS A 335 -16.84 -14.56 1.71
N SER A 336 -16.69 -15.80 2.17
CA SER A 336 -16.94 -17.01 1.38
C SER A 336 -18.37 -17.11 0.84
N ILE A 337 -19.36 -16.52 1.52
CA ILE A 337 -20.78 -16.53 1.15
C ILE A 337 -21.08 -15.79 -0.17
N PHE A 338 -20.17 -14.96 -0.67
CA PHE A 338 -20.40 -14.19 -1.91
C PHE A 338 -19.97 -14.93 -3.17
N LEU A 339 -19.30 -16.09 -3.04
CA LEU A 339 -18.97 -16.95 -4.17
C LEU A 339 -20.00 -18.06 -4.30
N THR A 340 -20.66 -18.09 -5.45
CA THR A 340 -21.51 -19.22 -5.83
C THR A 340 -20.66 -20.46 -6.12
N ASP A 341 -21.22 -21.66 -5.95
CA ASP A 341 -20.56 -22.91 -6.37
C ASP A 341 -20.15 -22.90 -7.85
N TYR A 342 -20.90 -22.17 -8.67
CA TYR A 342 -20.57 -21.95 -10.07
C TYR A 342 -19.27 -21.16 -10.22
N GLU A 343 -19.10 -20.03 -9.52
CA GLU A 343 -17.88 -19.22 -9.60
C GLU A 343 -16.65 -19.96 -9.05
N LYS A 344 -16.82 -20.81 -8.03
CA LYS A 344 -15.74 -21.66 -7.52
C LYS A 344 -15.27 -22.70 -8.54
N LYS A 345 -16.16 -23.17 -9.41
CA LYS A 345 -15.90 -24.23 -10.40
C LYS A 345 -15.68 -23.73 -11.82
N SER A 346 -16.08 -22.49 -12.12
CA SER A 346 -16.04 -21.91 -13.45
C SER A 346 -14.69 -21.28 -13.77
N ASN A 347 -14.23 -21.50 -14.99
CA ASN A 347 -13.06 -20.82 -15.55
C ASN A 347 -13.39 -19.45 -16.17
N MET A 348 -14.63 -18.96 -16.04
CA MET A 348 -15.03 -17.63 -16.50
C MET A 348 -14.84 -16.59 -15.40
N PRO A 349 -14.53 -15.32 -15.73
CA PRO A 349 -14.55 -14.22 -14.76
C PRO A 349 -15.92 -14.17 -14.07
N SER A 350 -15.96 -13.81 -12.78
CA SER A 350 -17.24 -13.60 -12.10
C SER A 350 -18.07 -12.57 -12.86
N PHE A 351 -19.32 -12.89 -13.20
CA PHE A 351 -20.25 -11.93 -13.83
C PHE A 351 -20.56 -10.72 -12.94
N ARG A 352 -20.16 -10.78 -11.65
CA ARG A 352 -20.36 -9.72 -10.67
C ARG A 352 -19.13 -8.83 -10.49
N GLN A 353 -18.03 -9.10 -11.20
CA GLN A 353 -16.77 -8.36 -11.06
C GLN A 353 -16.19 -7.97 -12.41
N GLU A 354 -15.68 -6.74 -12.48
CA GLU A 354 -14.83 -6.35 -13.58
C GLU A 354 -13.55 -7.19 -13.54
N PRO A 355 -13.05 -7.74 -14.66
CA PRO A 355 -11.85 -8.60 -14.67
C PRO A 355 -10.63 -7.98 -13.98
N PHE A 356 -10.54 -6.65 -13.93
CA PHE A 356 -9.45 -5.93 -13.28
C PHE A 356 -9.48 -5.99 -11.73
N GLN A 357 -10.62 -6.32 -11.13
CA GLN A 357 -10.74 -6.46 -9.67
C GLN A 357 -10.09 -7.76 -9.15
N GLU A 358 -10.20 -8.84 -9.92
CA GLU A 358 -9.56 -10.12 -9.60
C GLU A 358 -8.04 -10.00 -9.62
N ILE A 359 -7.47 -9.36 -10.65
CA ILE A 359 -6.02 -9.11 -10.73
C ILE A 359 -5.54 -8.15 -9.64
N LEU A 360 -6.33 -7.14 -9.27
CA LEU A 360 -6.02 -6.23 -8.16
C LEU A 360 -5.89 -6.99 -6.83
N SER A 361 -6.95 -7.71 -6.45
CA SER A 361 -6.97 -8.48 -5.19
C SER A 361 -5.90 -9.56 -5.21
N THR A 362 -5.78 -10.29 -6.32
CA THR A 362 -4.78 -11.35 -6.45
C THR A 362 -3.36 -10.82 -6.32
N GLY A 363 -3.08 -9.69 -6.95
CA GLY A 363 -1.78 -9.07 -6.88
C GLY A 363 -1.39 -8.63 -5.48
N HIS A 364 -2.31 -7.98 -4.75
CA HIS A 364 -2.05 -7.58 -3.37
C HIS A 364 -1.79 -8.79 -2.45
N HIS A 365 -2.53 -9.89 -2.65
CA HIS A 365 -2.27 -11.12 -1.88
C HIS A 365 -0.89 -11.71 -2.19
N LEU A 366 -0.51 -11.79 -3.47
CA LEU A 366 0.83 -12.27 -3.85
C LEU A 366 1.94 -11.39 -3.27
N ASP A 367 1.73 -10.08 -3.18
CA ASP A 367 2.73 -9.12 -2.67
C ASP A 367 3.07 -9.39 -1.20
N TRP A 368 2.06 -9.48 -0.32
CA TRP A 368 2.33 -9.77 1.10
C TRP A 368 2.77 -11.21 1.32
N ILE A 369 2.24 -12.19 0.57
CA ILE A 369 2.64 -13.59 0.69
C ILE A 369 4.15 -13.73 0.42
N ALA A 370 4.70 -12.95 -0.52
CA ALA A 370 6.11 -13.01 -0.87
C ALA A 370 7.05 -12.68 0.30
N ILE A 371 6.61 -11.79 1.20
CA ILE A 371 7.40 -11.36 2.38
C ILE A 371 6.96 -12.02 3.68
N ALA A 372 5.72 -12.51 3.79
CA ALA A 372 5.20 -13.05 5.04
C ALA A 372 5.98 -14.27 5.53
N PRO A 373 6.14 -14.47 6.86
CA PRO A 373 6.65 -15.71 7.44
C PRO A 373 5.93 -16.94 6.86
N LEU A 374 6.65 -18.04 6.69
CA LEU A 374 6.11 -19.26 6.04
C LEU A 374 4.83 -19.79 6.69
N ARG A 375 4.74 -19.68 8.02
CA ARG A 375 3.57 -20.10 8.81
C ARG A 375 2.28 -19.30 8.50
N TYR A 376 2.40 -18.12 7.89
CA TYR A 376 1.26 -17.28 7.52
C TYR A 376 0.88 -17.39 6.04
N ARG A 377 1.54 -18.26 5.27
CA ARG A 377 1.29 -18.41 3.84
C ARG A 377 0.21 -19.47 3.60
N PRO A 378 -0.67 -19.27 2.59
CA PRO A 378 -1.50 -20.35 2.12
C PRO A 378 -0.65 -21.47 1.48
N PRO A 379 -1.24 -22.67 1.24
CA PRO A 379 -0.55 -23.77 0.59
C PRO A 379 0.10 -23.39 -0.74
N VAL A 380 1.22 -24.04 -1.06
CA VAL A 380 2.04 -23.77 -2.26
C VAL A 380 1.19 -23.84 -3.53
N GLU A 381 0.29 -24.81 -3.64
CA GLU A 381 -0.59 -24.99 -4.79
C GLU A 381 -1.55 -23.82 -4.98
N CYS A 382 -2.02 -23.23 -3.87
CA CYS A 382 -2.86 -22.04 -3.89
C CYS A 382 -2.09 -20.85 -4.48
N ILE A 383 -0.85 -20.66 -4.03
CA ILE A 383 0.05 -19.60 -4.50
C ILE A 383 0.42 -19.81 -5.97
N THR A 384 0.75 -21.04 -6.38
CA THR A 384 1.09 -21.37 -7.77
C THR A 384 -0.06 -21.03 -8.72
N ARG A 385 -1.30 -21.39 -8.39
CA ARG A 385 -2.46 -21.06 -9.23
C ARG A 385 -2.65 -19.55 -9.39
N ALA A 386 -2.45 -18.78 -8.32
CA ALA A 386 -2.51 -17.31 -8.36
C ALA A 386 -1.41 -16.70 -9.24
N CYS A 387 -0.16 -17.19 -9.15
CA CYS A 387 0.92 -16.75 -10.04
C CYS A 387 0.61 -17.04 -11.52
N LEU A 388 0.12 -18.25 -11.82
CA LEU A 388 -0.24 -18.64 -13.19
C LEU A 388 -1.41 -17.82 -13.73
N PHE A 389 -2.43 -17.56 -12.92
CA PHE A 389 -3.51 -16.65 -13.26
C PHE A 389 -2.97 -15.27 -13.66
N THR A 390 -2.16 -14.65 -12.80
CA THR A 390 -1.60 -13.32 -12.99
C THR A 390 -0.81 -13.22 -14.29
N LEU A 391 0.10 -14.16 -14.54
CA LEU A 391 0.91 -14.15 -15.75
C LEU A 391 0.09 -14.32 -17.01
N ASN A 392 -0.83 -15.29 -17.03
CA ASN A 392 -1.69 -15.53 -18.18
C ASN A 392 -2.60 -14.33 -18.45
N HIS A 393 -3.10 -13.69 -17.39
CA HIS A 393 -3.95 -12.52 -17.51
C HIS A 393 -3.18 -11.33 -18.11
N ILE A 394 -2.00 -10.99 -17.56
CA ILE A 394 -1.18 -9.90 -18.10
C ILE A 394 -0.85 -10.16 -19.57
N LYS A 395 -0.40 -11.37 -19.94
CA LYS A 395 -0.08 -11.75 -21.34
C LYS A 395 -1.21 -11.46 -22.33
N GLN A 396 -2.47 -11.61 -21.92
CA GLN A 396 -3.64 -11.47 -22.79
C GLN A 396 -4.17 -10.04 -22.86
N VAL A 397 -3.92 -9.21 -21.85
CA VAL A 397 -4.43 -7.83 -21.80
C VAL A 397 -3.60 -6.91 -22.71
N PRO A 398 -4.18 -6.11 -23.62
CA PRO A 398 -3.42 -5.16 -24.44
C PRO A 398 -2.66 -4.12 -23.60
N THR A 399 -1.46 -3.72 -24.04
CA THR A 399 -0.59 -2.79 -23.28
C THR A 399 -1.24 -1.44 -22.96
N PRO A 400 -2.04 -0.80 -23.85
CA PRO A 400 -2.79 0.41 -23.48
C PRO A 400 -3.74 0.22 -22.28
N LYS A 401 -4.35 -0.98 -22.14
CA LYS A 401 -5.18 -1.30 -20.96
C LYS A 401 -4.33 -1.52 -19.70
N ILE A 402 -3.12 -2.06 -19.84
CA ILE A 402 -2.16 -2.15 -18.72
C ILE A 402 -1.81 -0.75 -18.21
N ALA A 403 -1.51 0.19 -19.12
CA ALA A 403 -1.20 1.58 -18.76
C ALA A 403 -2.39 2.32 -18.10
N PHE A 404 -3.63 1.96 -18.47
CA PHE A 404 -4.83 2.51 -17.85
C PHE A 404 -5.08 1.92 -16.45
N PHE A 405 -4.97 0.60 -16.30
CA PHE A 405 -5.13 -0.11 -15.02
C PHE A 405 -3.78 -0.42 -14.36
N TYR A 406 -2.88 0.55 -14.37
CA TYR A 406 -1.47 0.35 -14.00
C TYR A 406 -1.31 -0.22 -12.58
N ILE A 407 -2.02 0.36 -11.61
CA ILE A 407 -2.03 -0.06 -10.20
C ILE A 407 -2.31 -1.56 -10.04
N GLN A 408 -3.34 -2.04 -10.75
CA GLN A 408 -3.81 -3.40 -10.62
C GLN A 408 -2.72 -4.40 -11.08
N PHE A 409 -1.96 -4.04 -12.11
CA PHE A 409 -0.94 -4.90 -12.68
C PHE A 409 0.41 -4.81 -11.95
N THR A 410 0.76 -3.66 -11.37
CA THR A 410 2.05 -3.46 -10.68
C THR A 410 2.17 -4.35 -9.44
N HIS A 411 1.18 -4.36 -8.55
CA HIS A 411 1.19 -5.28 -7.39
C HIS A 411 1.23 -6.74 -7.83
N ALA A 412 0.47 -7.08 -8.86
CA ALA A 412 0.39 -8.44 -9.36
C ALA A 412 1.73 -8.96 -9.88
N ILE A 413 2.42 -8.20 -10.73
CA ILE A 413 3.72 -8.63 -11.24
C ILE A 413 4.81 -8.57 -10.16
N ARG A 414 4.75 -7.60 -9.25
CA ARG A 414 5.70 -7.47 -8.13
C ARG A 414 5.68 -8.71 -7.25
N GLY A 415 4.51 -9.13 -6.79
CA GLY A 415 4.35 -10.34 -5.98
C GLY A 415 4.87 -11.59 -6.70
N VAL A 416 4.58 -11.75 -8.00
CA VAL A 416 5.10 -12.89 -8.79
C VAL A 416 6.62 -12.88 -8.90
N CYS A 417 7.24 -11.71 -9.14
CA CYS A 417 8.69 -11.55 -9.19
C CYS A 417 9.34 -11.89 -7.85
N PHE A 418 8.79 -11.37 -6.75
CA PHE A 418 9.30 -11.64 -5.41
C PHE A 418 9.18 -13.11 -5.01
N LEU A 419 8.06 -13.76 -5.34
CA LEU A 419 7.91 -15.21 -5.16
C LEU A 419 8.85 -16.04 -6.04
N SER A 420 9.31 -15.46 -7.15
CA SER A 420 10.34 -16.04 -8.02
C SER A 420 11.78 -15.71 -7.56
N GLY A 421 11.93 -15.01 -6.43
CA GLY A 421 13.23 -14.65 -5.84
C GLY A 421 13.98 -13.55 -6.59
N VAL A 422 13.28 -12.69 -7.33
CA VAL A 422 13.92 -11.60 -8.09
C VAL A 422 13.15 -10.29 -7.96
N HIS A 423 13.87 -9.18 -7.81
CA HIS A 423 13.27 -7.84 -7.85
C HIS A 423 12.90 -7.47 -9.31
N PRO A 424 11.72 -6.89 -9.59
CA PRO A 424 11.30 -6.54 -10.96
C PRO A 424 12.31 -5.66 -11.72
N GLY A 425 12.85 -4.63 -11.08
CA GLY A 425 13.91 -3.78 -11.66
C GLY A 425 15.18 -4.56 -12.02
N VAL A 426 15.64 -5.45 -11.13
CA VAL A 426 16.81 -6.31 -11.38
C VAL A 426 16.53 -7.29 -12.52
N LEU A 427 15.32 -7.86 -12.56
CA LEU A 427 14.90 -8.81 -13.59
C LEU A 427 15.00 -8.22 -14.99
N VAL A 428 14.53 -6.99 -15.20
CA VAL A 428 14.52 -6.37 -16.53
C VAL A 428 15.89 -5.89 -17.00
N LEU A 429 16.79 -5.56 -16.06
CA LEU A 429 18.17 -5.16 -16.37
C LEU A 429 19.09 -6.35 -16.66
N THR A 430 18.73 -7.55 -16.21
CA THR A 430 19.62 -8.71 -16.35
C THR A 430 19.48 -9.37 -17.72
N SER A 431 20.59 -9.86 -18.29
CA SER A 431 20.59 -10.52 -19.61
C SER A 431 19.81 -11.84 -19.60
N ASP A 432 19.26 -12.22 -20.75
CA ASP A 432 18.56 -13.50 -20.91
C ASP A 432 19.50 -14.69 -20.70
N HIS A 433 20.80 -14.52 -20.99
CA HIS A 433 21.83 -15.53 -20.74
C HIS A 433 21.99 -15.75 -19.23
N ASP A 434 22.16 -14.70 -18.44
CA ASP A 434 22.36 -14.80 -16.99
C ASP A 434 21.11 -15.36 -16.27
N LEU A 435 19.92 -14.98 -16.75
CA LEU A 435 18.64 -15.55 -16.28
C LEU A 435 18.56 -17.06 -16.51
N ARG A 436 19.08 -17.56 -17.64
CA ARG A 436 19.14 -19.00 -17.94
C ARG A 436 20.23 -19.71 -17.14
N MET A 437 21.38 -19.06 -16.95
CA MET A 437 22.57 -19.63 -16.28
C MET A 437 22.52 -19.56 -14.76
N PHE A 438 21.54 -18.87 -14.16
CA PHE A 438 21.41 -18.69 -12.70
C PHE A 438 22.62 -18.05 -12.02
N ASN A 439 23.53 -17.42 -12.77
CA ASN A 439 24.61 -16.60 -12.20
C ASN A 439 24.03 -15.25 -11.76
N PHE A 440 23.08 -15.30 -10.83
CA PHE A 440 22.55 -14.12 -10.18
C PHE A 440 23.24 -13.92 -8.83
N PRO A 441 23.78 -12.72 -8.55
CA PRO A 441 23.86 -12.29 -7.17
C PRO A 441 22.40 -12.12 -6.69
N ARG A 442 21.91 -13.09 -5.92
CA ARG A 442 20.59 -13.07 -5.29
C ARG A 442 20.44 -11.74 -4.55
N TYR A 443 19.39 -10.97 -4.86
CA TYR A 443 19.06 -9.69 -4.21
C TYR A 443 20.27 -8.79 -3.95
N THR A 444 20.93 -8.31 -5.01
CA THR A 444 21.67 -7.05 -4.91
C THR A 444 20.75 -5.98 -5.47
N VAL A 445 20.05 -5.27 -4.59
CA VAL A 445 19.51 -3.96 -4.95
C VAL A 445 20.71 -3.13 -5.42
N ILE A 446 20.57 -2.40 -6.53
CA ILE A 446 21.54 -1.41 -6.97
C ILE A 446 21.50 -0.28 -5.92
N THR A 447 22.12 -0.51 -4.77
CA THR A 447 22.34 0.46 -3.69
C THR A 447 23.71 1.10 -3.78
N LYS A 448 24.50 0.80 -4.83
CA LYS A 448 25.64 1.66 -5.13
C LYS A 448 25.09 3.03 -5.45
N ALA A 449 25.19 3.91 -4.45
CA ALA A 449 25.14 5.35 -4.65
C ALA A 449 26.04 5.67 -5.85
N PRO A 450 25.66 6.60 -6.75
CA PRO A 450 26.65 7.18 -7.64
C PRO A 450 27.79 7.71 -6.75
N GLU A 451 29.01 7.29 -7.05
CA GLU A 451 30.24 7.81 -6.42
C GLU A 451 30.34 9.32 -6.54
#